data_AF-A0A2T5L7Z7-F1
#
_entry.id   AF-A0A2T5L7Z7-F1
#
_cell.length_a   1.000
_cell.length_b   1.000
_cell.length_c   1.000
_cell.angle_alpha   90.00
_cell.angle_beta   90.00
_cell.angle_gamma   90.00
#
_symmetry.space_group_name_H-M   'P 1'
#
loop_
_entity.id
_entity.type
_entity.pdbx_description
1 polymer ?
#
loop_
_entity_poly.entity_id
_entity_poly.type
_entity_poly.pdbx_seq_one_letter_code
_entity_poly.pdbx_strand_id
1 'polypeptide(L)'
;MAIIDKETVLSRSRLALDATAIGRAMLEGDMEEARFRAYLLRSQASDLGLDDVAKAALMVVVMLPPDERLPKRGIGRAMLWLCNTLDVPH
;
A
#
# COMPACT_ATOMS: atom_id res chain seq x y z
N MET A 1 -18.31 -18.60 -11.67
CA MET A 1 -16.89 -18.27 -11.94
C MET A 1 -16.85 -16.80 -12.29
N ALA A 2 -16.40 -15.93 -11.38
CA ALA A 2 -16.23 -14.52 -11.72
C ALA A 2 -15.05 -14.42 -12.68
N ILE A 3 -15.27 -13.87 -13.87
CA ILE A 3 -14.19 -13.57 -14.82
C ILE A 3 -13.45 -12.39 -14.20
N ILE A 4 -12.35 -12.66 -13.50
CA ILE A 4 -11.49 -11.60 -13.00
C ILE A 4 -10.93 -10.90 -14.23
N ASP A 5 -11.26 -9.62 -14.36
CA ASP A 5 -10.78 -8.77 -15.43
C ASP A 5 -9.25 -8.68 -15.39
N LYS A 6 -8.60 -8.93 -16.53
CA LYS A 6 -7.14 -8.96 -16.65
C LYS A 6 -6.52 -7.60 -16.30
N GLU A 7 -7.20 -6.51 -16.63
CA GLU A 7 -6.73 -5.16 -16.33
C GLU A 7 -6.70 -4.93 -14.81
N THR A 8 -7.69 -5.43 -14.09
CA THR A 8 -7.72 -5.43 -12.62
C THR A 8 -6.54 -6.21 -12.02
N VAL A 9 -6.20 -7.40 -12.55
CA VAL A 9 -5.06 -8.20 -12.07
C VAL A 9 -3.73 -7.49 -12.29
N LEU A 10 -3.53 -6.90 -13.48
CA LEU A 10 -2.32 -6.15 -13.82
C LEU A 10 -2.18 -4.91 -12.95
N SER A 11 -3.29 -4.20 -12.71
CA SER A 11 -3.32 -3.02 -11.86
C SER A 11 -2.93 -3.35 -10.41
N ARG A 12 -3.50 -4.41 -9.83
CA ARG A 12 -3.15 -4.88 -8.49
C ARG A 12 -1.69 -5.33 -8.39
N SER A 13 -1.19 -6.02 -9.41
CA SER A 13 0.21 -6.45 -9.48
C SER A 13 1.18 -5.26 -9.48
N ARG A 14 0.84 -4.18 -10.21
CA ARG A 14 1.62 -2.94 -10.19
C ARG A 14 1.60 -2.28 -8.80
N LEU A 15 0.44 -2.17 -8.18
CA LEU A 15 0.32 -1.62 -6.82
C LEU A 15 1.06 -2.48 -5.78
N ALA A 16 1.20 -3.79 -5.98
CA ALA A 16 2.02 -4.66 -5.13
C ALA A 16 3.52 -4.35 -5.21
N LEU A 17 4.02 -3.97 -6.39
CA LEU A 17 5.39 -3.48 -6.55
C LEU A 17 5.57 -2.14 -5.81
N ASP A 18 4.58 -1.24 -5.91
CA ASP A 18 4.60 0.03 -5.18
C ASP A 18 4.58 -0.20 -3.65
N ALA A 19 3.78 -1.17 -3.17
CA ALA A 19 3.77 -1.55 -1.76
C ALA A 19 5.12 -2.09 -1.27
N THR A 20 5.82 -2.85 -2.13
CA THR A 20 7.18 -3.33 -1.83
C THR A 20 8.16 -2.16 -1.67
N ALA A 21 8.04 -1.13 -2.51
CA ALA A 21 8.89 0.06 -2.42
C ALA A 21 8.65 0.86 -1.13
N ILE A 22 7.43 0.88 -0.60
CA ILE A 22 7.13 1.48 0.72
C ILE A 22 7.94 0.76 1.81
N GLY A 23 7.85 -0.57 1.85
CA GLY A 23 8.56 -1.38 2.84
C GLY A 23 10.08 -1.21 2.75
N ARG A 24 10.60 -1.09 1.53
CA ARG A 24 12.03 -0.83 1.30
C ARG A 24 12.47 0.52 1.84
N ALA A 25 11.75 1.60 1.53
CA ALA A 25 12.05 2.94 2.05
C ALA A 25 12.04 2.94 3.59
N MET A 26 11.08 2.26 4.22
CA MET A 26 11.05 2.12 5.68
C MET A 26 12.29 1.39 6.24
N LEU A 27 12.77 0.34 5.57
CA LEU A 27 13.95 -0.41 5.99
C LEU A 27 15.24 0.39 5.78
N GLU A 28 15.27 1.26 4.77
CA GLU A 28 16.38 2.18 4.49
C GLU A 28 16.37 3.40 5.43
N GLY A 29 15.33 3.55 6.25
CA GLY A 29 15.18 4.64 7.22
C GLY A 29 14.50 5.90 6.65
N ASP A 30 14.08 5.87 5.39
CA ASP A 30 13.45 6.99 4.69
C ASP A 30 11.92 6.96 4.90
N MET A 31 11.49 7.50 6.05
CA MET A 31 10.08 7.53 6.44
C MET A 31 9.27 8.52 5.62
N GLU A 32 9.90 9.59 5.11
CA GLU A 32 9.24 10.56 4.24
C GLU A 32 8.90 9.92 2.89
N GLU A 33 9.86 9.23 2.28
CA GLU A 33 9.65 8.50 1.03
C GLU A 33 8.64 7.37 1.20
N ALA A 34 8.72 6.61 2.30
CA ALA A 34 7.74 5.58 2.61
C ALA A 34 6.32 6.17 2.69
N ARG A 35 6.16 7.33 3.35
CA ARG A 35 4.88 8.02 3.50
C ARG A 35 4.38 8.56 2.17
N PHE A 36 5.26 9.19 1.37
CA PHE A 36 4.94 9.69 0.04
C PHE A 36 4.44 8.55 -0.87
N ARG A 37 5.16 7.43 -0.91
CA ARG A 37 4.78 6.24 -1.68
C ARG A 37 3.45 5.66 -1.20
N ALA A 38 3.20 5.62 0.10
CA ALA A 38 1.92 5.14 0.65
C ALA A 38 0.74 6.06 0.26
N TYR A 39 0.96 7.38 0.21
CA TYR A 39 -0.04 8.32 -0.32
C TYR A 39 -0.27 8.13 -1.82
N LEU A 40 0.79 7.93 -2.61
CA LEU A 40 0.68 7.72 -4.05
C LEU A 40 -0.11 6.44 -4.35
N LEU A 41 0.21 5.33 -3.68
CA LEU A 41 -0.51 4.06 -3.81
C LEU A 41 -1.99 4.22 -3.47
N ARG A 42 -2.30 4.93 -2.38
CA ARG A 42 -3.70 5.24 -2.02
C ARG A 42 -4.41 6.00 -3.14
N SER A 43 -3.77 7.02 -3.71
CA SER A 43 -4.36 7.83 -4.78
C SER A 43 -4.66 6.96 -5.99
N GLN A 44 -3.68 6.18 -6.45
CA GLN A 44 -3.83 5.28 -7.59
C GLN A 44 -4.93 4.23 -7.35
N ALA A 45 -4.98 3.63 -6.16
CA ALA A 45 -6.03 2.68 -5.79
C ALA A 45 -7.43 3.35 -5.82
N SER A 46 -7.53 4.60 -5.37
CA SER A 46 -8.79 5.36 -5.42
C SER A 46 -9.23 5.64 -6.85
N ASP A 47 -8.29 6.04 -7.72
CA ASP A 47 -8.54 6.30 -9.15
C ASP A 47 -8.99 5.03 -9.90
N LEU A 48 -8.53 3.86 -9.44
CA LEU A 48 -8.91 2.54 -9.96
C LEU A 48 -10.18 1.96 -9.34
N GLY A 49 -10.83 2.65 -8.39
CA GLY A 49 -12.01 2.14 -7.67
C GLY A 49 -11.72 0.98 -6.70
N LEU A 50 -10.46 0.78 -6.31
CA LEU A 50 -10.01 -0.24 -5.36
C LEU A 50 -10.07 0.30 -3.93
N ASP A 51 -11.28 0.52 -3.43
CA ASP A 51 -11.53 1.18 -2.14
C ASP A 51 -10.92 0.45 -0.93
N ASP A 52 -10.85 -0.87 -0.99
CA ASP A 52 -10.22 -1.72 0.03
C ASP A 52 -8.71 -1.48 0.10
N VAL A 53 -8.05 -1.46 -1.06
CA VAL A 53 -6.62 -1.15 -1.18
C VAL A 53 -6.34 0.29 -0.75
N ALA A 54 -7.17 1.25 -1.17
CA ALA A 54 -7.03 2.65 -0.79
C ALA A 54 -7.13 2.86 0.74
N LYS A 55 -8.07 2.17 1.40
CA LYS A 55 -8.21 2.17 2.87
C LYS A 55 -7.00 1.54 3.56
N ALA A 56 -6.49 0.44 3.02
CA ALA A 56 -5.30 -0.22 3.57
C ALA A 56 -4.05 0.67 3.44
N ALA A 57 -3.87 1.31 2.29
CA ALA A 57 -2.80 2.26 2.05
C ALA A 57 -2.87 3.48 2.99
N LEU A 58 -4.08 4.01 3.23
CA LEU A 58 -4.28 5.09 4.18
C LEU A 58 -3.88 4.69 5.61
N MET A 59 -4.12 3.45 6.02
CA MET A 59 -3.66 2.99 7.34
C MET A 59 -2.14 2.96 7.44
N VAL A 60 -1.43 2.59 6.38
CA VAL A 60 0.04 2.69 6.33
C VAL A 60 0.49 4.14 6.50
N VAL A 61 -0.12 5.08 5.76
CA VAL A 61 0.13 6.52 5.90
C VAL A 61 -0.05 7.01 7.34
N VAL A 62 -1.16 6.66 8.00
CA VAL A 62 -1.45 7.09 9.38
C VAL A 62 -0.43 6.55 10.39
N MET A 63 0.20 5.42 10.07
CA MET A 63 1.24 4.79 10.88
C MET A 63 2.64 5.38 10.63
N LEU A 64 2.81 6.20 9.59
CA LEU A 64 4.05 6.92 9.27
C LEU A 64 3.88 8.42 9.64
N PRO A 65 4.32 8.83 10.85
CA PRO A 65 4.20 10.23 11.27
C PRO A 65 5.04 11.17 10.38
N PRO A 66 4.63 12.44 10.22
CA PRO A 66 5.29 13.39 9.31
C PRO A 66 6.68 13.84 9.77
N ASP A 67 7.00 13.75 11.06
CA ASP A 67 8.21 14.35 11.67
C ASP A 67 9.45 13.44 11.58
N GLU A 68 9.61 12.64 10.53
CA GLU A 68 10.70 11.64 10.36
C GLU A 68 10.80 10.61 11.51
N ARG A 69 9.81 10.56 12.38
CA ARG A 69 9.79 9.63 13.51
C ARG A 69 9.59 8.21 13.01
N LEU A 70 10.09 7.27 13.82
CA LEU A 70 9.87 5.85 13.60
C LEU A 70 8.38 5.54 13.39
N PRO A 71 8.06 4.53 12.56
CA PRO A 71 6.69 4.10 12.36
C PRO A 71 6.02 3.76 13.70
N LYS A 72 4.72 4.05 13.79
CA LYS A 72 3.92 3.66 14.95
C LYS A 72 3.91 2.14 15.11
N ARG A 73 3.79 1.68 16.36
CA ARG A 73 3.55 0.26 16.66
C ARG A 73 2.33 -0.22 15.89
N GLY A 74 2.47 -1.34 15.19
CA GLY A 74 1.43 -1.89 14.31
C GLY A 74 1.66 -1.64 12.82
N ILE A 75 2.72 -0.92 12.41
CA ILE A 75 3.05 -0.71 10.98
C ILE A 75 3.13 -2.02 10.19
N GLY A 76 3.75 -3.07 10.75
CA GLY A 76 3.86 -4.37 10.07
C GLY A 76 2.49 -5.00 9.81
N ARG A 77 1.53 -4.81 10.72
CA ARG A 77 0.14 -5.27 10.53
C ARG A 77 -0.58 -4.45 9.46
N ALA A 78 -0.34 -3.13 9.40
CA ALA A 78 -0.89 -2.28 8.34
C ALA A 78 -0.34 -2.67 6.96
N MET A 79 0.98 -2.92 6.86
CA MET A 79 1.62 -3.40 5.63
C MET A 79 1.10 -4.77 5.22
N LEU A 80 0.97 -5.73 6.15
CA LEU A 80 0.40 -7.04 5.86
C LEU A 80 -1.03 -6.91 5.34
N TRP A 81 -1.84 -6.05 5.96
CA TRP A 81 -3.20 -5.81 5.49
C TRP A 81 -3.23 -5.24 4.07
N LEU A 82 -2.36 -4.27 3.76
CA LEU A 82 -2.20 -3.73 2.41
C LEU A 82 -1.83 -4.84 1.41
N CYS A 83 -0.83 -5.66 1.71
CA CYS A 83 -0.44 -6.77 0.85
C CYS A 83 -1.60 -7.76 0.62
N ASN A 84 -2.36 -8.09 1.66
CA ASN A 84 -3.51 -8.99 1.54
C ASN A 84 -4.64 -8.42 0.67
N THR A 85 -4.86 -7.10 0.67
CA THR A 85 -5.86 -6.46 -0.21
C THR A 85 -5.43 -6.43 -1.67
N LEU A 86 -4.11 -6.44 -1.92
CA LEU A 86 -3.52 -6.46 -3.25
C LEU A 86 -3.47 -7.87 -3.84
N ASP A 87 -3.48 -8.88 -2.99
CA ASP A 87 -3.54 -10.27 -3.42
C ASP A 87 -4.85 -10.55 -4.16
N VAL A 88 -4.77 -11.34 -5.23
CA VAL A 88 -5.92 -11.77 -6.01
C VAL A 88 -6.09 -13.27 -5.75
N PRO A 89 -7.13 -13.70 -5.03
CA PRO A 89 -7.34 -15.12 -4.80
C PRO A 89 -7.47 -15.85 -6.15
N HIS A 90 -6.66 -16.90 -6.31
CA HIS A 90 -6.60 -17.77 -7.49
C HIS A 90 -7.90 -18.54 -7.73
#